data_AF-A0A562V5H8-F1
#
_entry.id   AF-A0A562V5H8-F1
#
_cell.length_a   1.000
_cell.length_b   1.000
_cell.length_c   1.000
_cell.angle_alpha   90.00
_cell.angle_beta   90.00
_cell.angle_gamma   90.00
#
_symmetry.space_group_name_H-M   'P 1'
#
loop_
_entity.id
_entity.type
_entity.pdbx_description
1 polymer ?
#
loop_
_entity_poly.entity_id
_entity_poly.type
_entity_poly.pdbx_seq_one_letter_code
_entity_poly.pdbx_strand_id
1 'polypeptide(L)'
;MHLFVSVPPHLAPSKLMQYIKGKTSRKLMMEFKHIQKAFWGRHIWARGYFVASSGNVTDEVIQEYIRLQETNEPKDGGENFKVTDD
;
A
#
# COMPACT_ATOMS: atom_id res chain seq x y z
N MET A 1 -4.16 0.75 -3.39
CA MET A 1 -4.72 0.10 -2.17
C MET A 1 -4.32 0.95 -0.97
N HIS A 2 -5.30 1.46 -0.23
CA HIS A 2 -5.09 2.30 0.94
C HIS A 2 -5.52 1.54 2.18
N LEU A 3 -4.72 1.61 3.25
CA LEU A 3 -4.98 0.93 4.52
C LEU A 3 -4.85 1.94 5.65
N PHE A 4 -5.85 1.97 6.52
CA PHE A 4 -5.79 2.65 7.80
C PHE A 4 -5.73 1.59 8.90
N VAL A 5 -4.64 1.57 9.67
CA VAL A 5 -4.32 0.47 10.58
C VAL A 5 -3.77 0.98 11.89
N SER A 6 -4.24 0.40 13.01
CA SER A 6 -3.64 0.57 14.32
C SER A 6 -2.55 -0.48 14.52
N VAL A 7 -1.35 -0.05 14.90
CA VAL A 7 -0.14 -0.88 14.90
C VAL A 7 0.65 -0.60 16.17
N PRO A 8 1.19 -1.64 16.85
CA PRO A 8 2.06 -1.42 18.00
C PRO A 8 3.28 -0.56 17.64
N PRO A 9 3.70 0.37 18.51
CA PRO A 9 4.75 1.34 18.17
C PRO A 9 6.14 0.70 17.97
N HIS A 10 6.36 -0.50 18.51
CA HIS A 10 7.61 -1.24 18.32
C HIS A 10 7.70 -1.94 16.95
N LEU A 11 6.59 -2.02 16.19
CA LEU A 11 6.59 -2.64 14.87
C LEU A 11 6.87 -1.59 13.81
N ALA A 12 8.04 -1.67 13.19
CA ALA A 12 8.41 -0.75 12.12
C ALA A 12 7.40 -0.81 10.94
N PRO A 13 7.02 0.34 10.34
CA PRO A 13 6.12 0.37 9.18
C PRO A 13 6.59 -0.49 8.01
N SER A 14 7.90 -0.55 7.77
CA SER A 14 8.49 -1.41 6.74
C SER A 14 8.23 -2.89 6.99
N LYS A 15 8.26 -3.32 8.25
CA LYS A 15 8.00 -4.70 8.64
C LYS A 15 6.53 -5.05 8.47
N LEU A 16 5.64 -4.14 8.88
CA LEU A 16 4.21 -4.28 8.65
C LEU A 16 3.90 -4.42 7.16
N MET A 17 4.46 -3.54 6.33
CA MET A 17 4.22 -3.56 4.89
C MET A 17 4.80 -4.81 4.22
N GLN A 18 5.94 -5.32 4.69
CA GLN A 18 6.47 -6.62 4.29
C GLN A 18 5.45 -7.75 4.56
N TYR A 19 4.83 -7.77 5.74
CA TYR A 19 3.81 -8.78 6.07
C TYR A 19 2.56 -8.63 5.19
N ILE A 20 2.04 -7.42 5.06
CA ILE A 20 0.83 -7.17 4.27
C ILE A 20 1.05 -7.60 2.82
N LYS A 21 2.07 -7.05 2.15
CA LYS A 21 2.34 -7.34 0.74
C LYS A 21 2.68 -8.82 0.52
N GLY A 22 3.51 -9.41 1.39
CA GLY A 22 3.92 -10.80 1.27
C GLY A 22 2.80 -11.80 1.52
N LYS A 23 2.03 -11.64 2.60
CA LYS A 23 0.94 -12.56 2.96
C LYS A 23 -0.22 -12.47 1.97
N THR A 24 -0.62 -11.27 1.58
CA THR A 24 -1.70 -11.07 0.60
C THR A 24 -1.30 -11.60 -0.77
N SER A 25 -0.07 -11.33 -1.24
CA SER A 25 0.43 -11.87 -2.50
C SER A 25 0.37 -13.39 -2.52
N ARG A 26 0.87 -14.06 -1.47
CA ARG A 26 0.81 -15.51 -1.34
C ARG A 26 -0.64 -16.02 -1.33
N LYS A 27 -1.53 -15.41 -0.54
CA LYS A 27 -2.93 -15.83 -0.42
C LYS A 27 -3.66 -15.71 -1.77
N LEU A 28 -3.54 -14.57 -2.43
CA LEU A 28 -4.17 -14.32 -3.73
C LEU A 28 -3.72 -15.32 -4.80
N MET A 29 -2.42 -15.65 -4.89
CA MET A 29 -1.95 -16.65 -5.85
C MET A 29 -2.43 -18.08 -5.54
N MET A 30 -2.59 -18.43 -4.26
CA MET A 30 -3.09 -19.75 -3.89
C MET A 30 -4.58 -19.90 -4.23
N GLU A 31 -5.36 -18.85 -3.98
CA GLU A 31 -6.82 -18.83 -4.13
C GLU A 31 -7.25 -18.61 -5.59
N PHE A 32 -6.56 -17.74 -6.33
CA PHE A 32 -6.94 -17.33 -7.67
C PHE A 32 -5.90 -17.74 -8.72
N LYS A 33 -6.17 -18.87 -9.41
CA LYS A 33 -5.27 -19.42 -10.44
C LYS A 33 -5.03 -18.48 -11.62
N HIS A 34 -5.99 -17.63 -11.96
CA HIS A 34 -5.81 -16.63 -13.02
C HIS A 34 -4.80 -15.54 -12.62
N ILE A 35 -4.80 -15.09 -11.35
CA ILE A 35 -3.80 -14.15 -10.82
C ILE A 35 -2.41 -14.79 -10.85
N GLN A 36 -2.30 -16.05 -10.41
CA GLN A 36 -1.03 -16.78 -10.44
C GLN A 36 -0.44 -16.86 -11.86
N LYS A 37 -1.27 -17.05 -12.88
CA LYS A 37 -0.84 -17.10 -14.29
C LYS A 37 -0.43 -15.72 -14.82
N ALA A 38 -1.15 -14.66 -14.44
CA ALA A 38 -0.89 -13.30 -14.90
C ALA A 38 0.40 -12.71 -14.31
N PHE A 39 0.70 -12.98 -13.04
CA PHE A 39 1.88 -12.45 -12.33
C PHE A 39 2.98 -13.51 -12.18
N TRP A 40 3.45 -14.04 -13.32
CA TRP A 40 4.55 -15.00 -13.35
C TRP A 40 5.81 -14.36 -12.74
N GLY A 41 6.23 -14.82 -11.55
CA GLY A 41 7.30 -14.20 -10.77
C GLY A 41 6.88 -13.68 -9.39
N ARG A 42 5.59 -13.80 -9.01
CA ARG A 42 5.09 -13.46 -7.66
C ARG A 42 5.13 -11.97 -7.30
N HIS A 43 5.26 -11.09 -8.28
CA HIS A 43 5.28 -9.64 -8.10
C HIS A 43 3.88 -9.04 -8.28
N ILE A 44 3.00 -9.21 -7.29
CA ILE A 44 1.65 -8.61 -7.30
C ILE A 44 1.71 -7.13 -6.93
N TRP A 45 2.61 -6.76 -6.03
CA TRP A 45 2.71 -5.40 -5.52
C TRP A 45 3.98 -4.72 -6.06
N ALA A 46 3.89 -3.40 -6.30
CA ALA A 46 5.06 -2.57 -6.60
C ALA A 46 6.11 -2.65 -5.49
N ARG A 47 7.38 -2.32 -5.75
CA ARG A 47 8.44 -2.39 -4.72
C ARG A 47 8.21 -1.40 -3.58
N GLY A 48 7.83 -0.17 -3.91
CA GLY A 48 7.60 0.91 -2.96
C GLY A 48 6.30 0.79 -2.14
N TYR A 49 6.17 1.66 -1.15
CA TYR A 49 4.95 1.93 -0.40
C TYR A 49 5.05 3.34 0.19
N PHE A 50 3.90 3.96 0.44
CA PHE A 50 3.80 5.21 1.18
C PHE A 50 3.23 4.92 2.58
N VAL A 51 3.73 5.62 3.59
CA VAL A 51 3.21 5.56 4.95
C VAL A 51 3.27 6.95 5.58
N ALA A 52 2.20 7.32 6.26
CA ALA A 52 2.12 8.52 7.06
C ALA A 52 1.47 8.16 8.40
N SER A 53 1.95 8.76 9.48
CA SER A 53 1.28 8.68 10.77
C SER A 53 0.05 9.58 10.73
N SER A 54 -1.10 9.02 11.05
CA SER A 54 -2.25 9.83 11.43
C SER A 54 -2.01 10.24 12.89
N GLY A 55 -1.76 11.53 13.16
CA GLY A 55 -1.76 12.07 14.53
C GLY A 55 -3.15 11.97 15.18
N ASN A 56 -3.60 13.04 15.85
CA ASN A 56 -4.98 13.15 16.33
C ASN A 56 -5.92 13.39 15.12
N VAL A 57 -6.12 12.36 14.32
CA VAL A 57 -6.79 12.41 13.02
C VAL A 57 -8.19 11.86 13.19
N THR A 58 -9.18 12.66 12.79
CA THR A 58 -10.60 12.31 12.82
C THR A 58 -10.98 11.55 11.55
N ASP A 59 -12.10 10.84 11.57
CA ASP A 59 -12.58 10.02 10.44
C ASP A 59 -12.75 10.84 9.15
N GLU A 60 -13.08 12.14 9.25
CA GLU A 60 -13.24 13.04 8.10
C GLU A 60 -11.94 13.24 7.33
N VAL A 61 -10.81 13.34 8.03
CA VAL A 61 -9.49 13.52 7.41
C VAL A 61 -9.07 12.25 6.66
N ILE A 62 -9.46 11.08 7.17
CA ILE A 62 -9.19 9.79 6.53
C ILE A 62 -10.01 9.65 5.24
N GLN A 63 -11.29 10.03 5.28
CA GLN A 63 -12.16 10.02 4.10
C GLN A 63 -11.64 10.95 3.00
N GLU A 64 -11.23 12.17 3.36
CA GLU A 64 -10.70 13.13 2.39
C GLU A 64 -9.37 12.66 1.78
N TYR A 65 -8.48 12.04 2.57
CA TYR A 65 -7.25 11.45 2.04
C TYR A 65 -7.54 10.35 0.99
N ILE A 66 -8.48 9.45 1.27
CA ILE A 66 -8.87 8.40 0.32
C ILE A 66 -9.41 9.02 -0.97
N ARG A 67 -10.30 10.01 -0.86
CA ARG A 67 -10.89 10.72 -2.01
C ARG A 67 -9.84 11.40 -2.88
N LEU A 68 -8.85 12.06 -2.26
CA LEU A 68 -7.77 12.75 -2.97
C LEU A 68 -6.76 11.79 -3.60
N GLN A 69 -6.59 10.60 -3.06
CA GLN A 69 -5.70 9.59 -3.64
C GLN A 69 -6.31 8.92 -4.88
N GLU A 70 -7.63 8.71 -4.92
CA GLU A 70 -8.33 8.20 -6.12
C GLU A 70 -8.19 9.13 -7.34
N THR A 71 -7.94 10.42 -7.11
CA THR A 71 -7.86 11.44 -8.17
C THR A 71 -6.43 11.71 -8.67
N ASN A 72 -5.40 11.29 -7.93
CA ASN A 72 -3.99 11.64 -8.20
C ASN A 72 -3.10 10.45 -8.60
N GLU A 73 -3.67 9.28 -8.91
CA GLU A 73 -2.86 8.16 -9.41
C GLU A 73 -2.23 8.48 -10.78
N PRO A 74 -0.88 8.49 -10.91
CA PRO A 74 -0.25 8.62 -12.21
C PRO A 74 -0.55 7.37 -13.05
N LYS A 75 -1.06 7.55 -14.27
CA LYS A 75 -1.42 6.43 -15.17
C LYS A 75 -0.24 5.55 -15.58
N ASP A 76 0.99 5.99 -15.34
CA ASP A 76 2.22 5.42 -15.93
C ASP A 76 3.09 4.60 -14.96
N GLY A 77 2.52 4.05 -13.89
CA GLY A 77 3.22 3.01 -13.09
C GLY A 77 4.30 3.50 -12.12
N GLY A 78 4.33 4.80 -11.80
CA GLY A 78 4.92 5.30 -10.54
C GLY A 78 6.41 5.04 -10.31
N GLU A 79 7.26 5.11 -11.35
CA GLU A 79 8.71 4.99 -11.17
C GLU A 79 9.37 6.22 -10.53
N ASN A 80 8.66 7.36 -10.46
CA ASN A 80 9.22 8.64 -10.01
C ASN A 80 8.53 9.17 -8.74
N PHE A 81 8.63 8.44 -7.62
CA PHE A 81 8.32 9.02 -6.31
C PHE A 81 9.48 9.95 -5.90
N LYS A 82 9.26 11.27 -5.99
CA LYS A 82 10.17 12.30 -5.44
C LYS A 82 9.54 12.89 -4.19
N VAL A 83 10.23 12.78 -3.06
CA VAL A 83 9.91 13.56 -1.86
C VAL A 83 10.52 14.94 -2.09
N THR A 84 9.68 15.97 -2.18
CA THR A 84 10.14 17.35 -2.08
C THR A 84 10.17 17.71 -0.60
N ASP A 85 11.33 18.13 -0.12
CA ASP A 85 11.50 18.70 1.22
C ASP A 85 11.08 20.18 1.15
N ASP A 86 9.97 20.52 1.79
CA ASP A 86 9.60 21.89 2.18
C ASP A 86 9.80 22.06 3.69
#